data_AF-A0A1S6H2K1-F1
#
_entry.id   AF-A0A1S6H2K1-F1
#
_cell.length_a   1.000
_cell.length_b   1.000
_cell.length_c   1.000
_cell.angle_alpha   90.00
_cell.angle_beta   90.00
_cell.angle_gamma   90.00
#
_symmetry.space_group_name_H-M   'P 1'
#
loop_
_entity.id
_entity.type
_entity.pdbx_description
1 polymer ?
#
loop_
_entity_poly.entity_id
_entity_poly.type
_entity_poly.pdbx_seq_one_letter_code
_entity_poly.pdbx_strand_id
1 'polypeptide(L)'
;MSHNCKALVLRCMDFRIKLSDFAKRLEKIGYPEGTYDLVSMAGSGKDCLSCLPGESEFLLKQIGLSSKLHCISEVVIIYHDNCGAYSIADPKKEHETQVGDLEKITSLINSRFPVLKVKTYIIKGTTSGQLNLEETN
;
A
#
# COMPACT_ATOMS: atom_id res chain seq x y z
N MET A 1 24.14 2.83 12.75
CA MET A 1 22.69 2.52 12.73
C MET A 1 22.47 1.60 11.55
N SER A 2 21.73 0.50 11.73
CA SER A 2 21.41 -0.40 10.64
C SER A 2 20.59 0.38 9.61
N HIS A 3 21.07 0.47 8.37
CA HIS A 3 20.31 1.04 7.25
C HIS A 3 19.20 0.09 6.76
N ASN A 4 18.99 -1.05 7.42
CA ASN A 4 18.00 -2.04 7.01
C ASN A 4 16.60 -1.68 7.52
N CYS A 5 15.66 -1.77 6.62
CA CYS A 5 14.24 -1.55 6.79
C CYS A 5 13.52 -2.85 6.40
N LYS A 6 12.48 -3.25 7.11
CA LYS A 6 11.78 -4.52 6.82
C LYS A 6 10.99 -4.42 5.51
N ALA A 7 10.29 -3.30 5.33
CA ALA A 7 9.31 -3.14 4.27
C ALA A 7 9.20 -1.70 3.75
N LEU A 8 8.69 -1.55 2.53
CA LEU A 8 8.09 -0.30 2.05
C LEU A 8 6.57 -0.41 2.17
N VAL A 9 5.94 0.53 2.87
CA VAL A 9 4.48 0.61 3.02
C VAL A 9 3.93 1.72 2.11
N LEU A 10 3.07 1.34 1.16
CA LEU A 10 2.29 2.25 0.33
C LEU A 10 0.90 2.43 0.95
N ARG A 11 0.50 3.68 1.20
CA ARG A 11 -0.83 4.02 1.71
C ARG A 11 -1.46 5.18 0.96
N CYS A 12 -2.78 5.31 1.09
CA CYS A 12 -3.46 6.50 0.61
C CYS A 12 -3.11 7.72 1.47
N MET A 13 -2.99 8.90 0.86
CA MET A 13 -2.81 10.18 1.57
C MET A 13 -4.06 10.66 2.32
N ASP A 14 -5.18 9.93 2.22
CA ASP A 14 -6.47 10.29 2.82
C ASP A 14 -6.34 10.64 4.31
N PHE A 15 -6.70 11.88 4.65
CA PHE A 15 -6.56 12.43 5.99
C PHE A 15 -7.51 11.79 7.01
N ARG A 16 -8.57 11.10 6.55
CA ARG A 16 -9.50 10.36 7.42
C ARG A 16 -8.78 9.18 8.09
N ILE A 17 -7.71 8.68 7.48
CA ILE A 17 -6.83 7.66 8.04
C ILE A 17 -5.73 8.37 8.85
N LYS A 18 -6.01 8.62 10.13
CA LYS A 18 -5.06 9.27 11.04
C LYS A 18 -3.78 8.44 11.18
N LEU A 19 -2.62 9.10 11.13
CA LEU A 19 -1.32 8.42 11.21
C LEU A 19 -1.13 7.61 12.50
N SER A 20 -1.60 8.12 13.64
CA SER A 20 -1.51 7.42 14.92
C SER A 20 -2.34 6.13 14.96
N ASP A 21 -3.53 6.13 14.37
CA ASP A 21 -4.39 4.94 14.30
C ASP A 21 -3.87 3.94 13.25
N PHE A 22 -3.29 4.44 12.17
CA PHE A 22 -2.63 3.65 11.16
C PHE A 22 -1.38 2.93 11.71
N ALA A 23 -0.51 3.65 12.42
CA ALA A 23 0.70 3.10 13.03
C ALA A 23 0.38 1.95 14.01
N LYS A 24 -0.63 2.13 14.88
CA LYS A 24 -1.11 1.07 15.79
C LYS A 24 -1.58 -0.19 15.07
N ARG A 25 -2.11 -0.07 13.85
CA ARG A 25 -2.58 -1.21 13.05
C ARG A 25 -1.42 -1.92 12.38
N LEU A 26 -0.50 -1.16 11.81
CA LEU A 26 0.73 -1.70 11.26
C LEU A 26 1.54 -2.46 12.31
N GLU A 27 1.65 -1.92 13.52
CA GLU A 27 2.32 -2.61 14.63
C GLU A 27 1.70 -3.99 14.92
N LYS A 28 0.36 -4.07 14.94
CA LYS A 28 -0.36 -5.34 15.17
C LYS A 28 -0.10 -6.40 14.10
N ILE A 29 0.21 -5.99 12.87
CA ILE A 29 0.55 -6.91 11.77
C ILE A 29 2.07 -7.04 11.55
N GLY A 30 2.88 -6.57 12.51
CA GLY A 30 4.32 -6.80 12.55
C GLY A 30 5.16 -5.75 11.82
N TYR A 31 4.64 -4.53 11.66
CA TYR A 31 5.36 -3.37 11.14
C TYR A 31 5.33 -2.23 12.17
N PRO A 32 6.06 -2.34 13.29
CA PRO A 32 6.17 -1.24 14.26
C PRO A 32 6.88 -0.03 13.63
N GLU A 33 6.62 1.16 14.18
CA GLU A 33 7.21 2.41 13.71
C GLU A 33 8.74 2.33 13.67
N GLY A 34 9.35 2.90 12.61
CA GLY A 34 10.79 2.85 12.38
C GLY A 34 11.30 1.56 11.74
N THR A 35 10.43 0.58 11.44
CA THR A 35 10.81 -0.65 10.73
C THR A 35 10.41 -0.69 9.25
N TYR A 36 9.76 0.36 8.76
CA TYR A 36 9.29 0.46 7.38
C TYR A 36 9.49 1.86 6.81
N ASP A 37 9.70 1.95 5.51
CA ASP A 37 9.58 3.19 4.75
C ASP A 37 8.10 3.46 4.47
N LEU A 38 7.67 4.72 4.56
CA LEU A 38 6.26 5.08 4.34
C LEU A 38 6.11 6.02 3.15
N VAL A 39 5.32 5.60 2.15
CA VAL A 39 4.91 6.43 1.02
C VAL A 39 3.41 6.64 1.09
N SER A 40 2.99 7.90 1.15
CA SER A 40 1.57 8.30 1.17
C SER A 40 1.23 9.09 -0.09
N MET A 41 0.29 8.59 -0.89
CA MET A 41 -0.15 9.25 -2.13
C MET A 41 -1.61 8.92 -2.46
N ALA A 42 -2.26 9.69 -3.33
CA ALA A 42 -3.63 9.43 -3.73
C ALA A 42 -3.77 8.02 -4.30
N GLY A 43 -4.72 7.22 -3.82
CA GLY A 43 -4.94 5.86 -4.31
C GLY A 43 -3.84 4.84 -3.97
N SER A 44 -2.85 5.19 -3.13
CA SER A 44 -1.78 4.27 -2.69
C SER A 44 -1.02 3.70 -3.90
N GLY A 45 -0.93 2.36 -4.03
CA GLY A 45 -0.29 1.69 -5.16
C GLY A 45 -1.10 1.63 -6.46
N LYS A 46 -2.32 2.21 -6.53
CA LYS A 46 -3.20 2.12 -7.72
C LYS A 46 -2.49 2.55 -9.02
N ASP A 47 -1.65 3.57 -8.94
CA ASP A 47 -0.98 4.12 -10.12
C ASP A 47 0.17 3.24 -10.65
N CYS A 48 0.53 2.15 -9.96
CA CYS A 48 1.37 1.10 -10.53
C CYS A 48 0.78 0.50 -11.82
N LEU A 49 -0.56 0.51 -11.95
CA LEU A 49 -1.29 0.04 -13.12
C LEU A 49 -1.64 1.16 -14.12
N SER A 50 -1.20 2.40 -13.86
CA SER A 50 -1.50 3.53 -14.74
C SER A 50 -0.77 3.41 -16.07
N CYS A 51 -1.47 3.78 -17.15
CA CYS A 51 -0.88 3.94 -18.49
C CYS A 51 -0.46 5.39 -18.76
N LEU A 52 -0.67 6.31 -17.82
CA LEU A 52 -0.23 7.70 -17.96
C LEU A 52 1.29 7.79 -17.81
N PRO A 53 1.98 8.56 -18.66
CA PRO A 53 3.44 8.63 -18.62
C PRO A 53 3.98 9.09 -17.25
N GLY A 54 4.84 8.28 -16.65
CA GLY A 54 5.59 8.62 -15.45
C GLY A 54 4.94 8.23 -14.12
N GLU A 55 3.64 7.89 -14.10
CA GLU A 55 2.94 7.54 -12.86
C GLU A 55 3.41 6.17 -12.31
N SER A 56 3.37 5.13 -13.15
CA SER A 56 3.85 3.80 -12.76
C SER A 56 5.36 3.79 -12.50
N GLU A 57 6.15 4.48 -13.34
CA GLU A 57 7.60 4.58 -13.18
C GLU A 57 8.00 5.25 -11.87
N PHE A 58 7.25 6.28 -11.44
CA PHE A 58 7.51 6.94 -10.17
C PHE A 58 7.36 5.98 -8.99
N LEU A 59 6.27 5.21 -8.95
CA LEU A 59 6.01 4.24 -7.89
C LEU A 59 7.01 3.09 -7.88
N LEU A 60 7.29 2.50 -9.03
CA LEU A 60 8.29 1.44 -9.18
C LEU A 60 9.69 1.94 -8.81
N LYS A 61 10.00 3.21 -9.10
CA LYS A 61 11.25 3.85 -8.64
C LYS A 61 11.33 3.93 -7.12
N GLN A 62 10.25 4.25 -6.40
CA GLN A 62 10.27 4.26 -4.94
C GLN A 62 10.53 2.87 -4.35
N ILE A 63 9.90 1.83 -4.90
CA ILE A 63 10.16 0.43 -4.52
C ILE A 63 11.64 0.08 -4.73
N GLY A 64 12.18 0.39 -5.92
CA GLY A 64 13.59 0.14 -6.23
C GLY A 64 14.56 0.90 -5.34
N LEU A 65 14.26 2.16 -5.00
CA LEU A 65 15.08 2.96 -4.10
C LEU A 65 15.07 2.43 -2.67
N SER A 66 13.89 2.09 -2.14
CA SER A 66 13.77 1.48 -0.80
C SER A 66 14.52 0.15 -0.74
N SER A 67 14.41 -0.70 -1.77
CA SER A 67 15.16 -1.95 -1.87
C SER A 67 16.67 -1.73 -1.92
N LYS A 68 17.14 -0.74 -2.69
CA LYS A 68 18.57 -0.45 -2.85
C LYS A 68 19.19 0.21 -1.62
N LEU A 69 18.50 1.18 -1.03
CA LEU A 69 19.05 2.03 0.03
C LEU A 69 18.82 1.43 1.41
N HIS A 70 17.68 0.75 1.61
CA HIS A 70 17.26 0.25 2.90
C HIS A 70 17.05 -1.28 2.96
N CYS A 71 17.43 -2.01 1.91
CA CYS A 71 17.43 -3.47 1.88
C CYS A 71 16.09 -4.11 2.29
N ILE A 72 14.96 -3.50 1.91
CA ILE A 72 13.64 -4.05 2.21
C ILE A 72 13.47 -5.47 1.65
N SER A 73 12.71 -6.27 2.39
CA SER A 73 12.34 -7.63 1.99
C SER A 73 10.87 -7.75 1.58
N GLU A 74 10.07 -6.73 1.90
CA GLU A 74 8.62 -6.74 1.71
C GLU A 74 8.12 -5.40 1.12
N VAL A 75 7.08 -5.46 0.29
CA VAL A 75 6.28 -4.30 -0.12
C VAL A 75 4.87 -4.51 0.40
N VAL A 76 4.38 -3.59 1.21
CA VAL A 76 3.06 -3.62 1.82
C VAL A 76 2.19 -2.58 1.12
N ILE A 77 1.12 -3.00 0.45
CA ILE A 77 0.21 -2.10 -0.26
C ILE A 77 -1.12 -2.06 0.49
N ILE A 78 -1.53 -0.86 0.87
CA ILE A 78 -2.74 -0.66 1.65
C ILE A 78 -3.70 0.26 0.91
N TYR A 79 -4.86 -0.28 0.56
CA TYR A 79 -6.03 0.48 0.10
C TYR A 79 -6.98 0.76 1.25
N HIS A 80 -8.05 1.50 0.98
CA HIS A 80 -9.11 1.74 1.95
C HIS A 80 -10.46 1.81 1.25
N ASP A 81 -11.53 1.54 2.00
CA ASP A 81 -12.90 1.74 1.53
C ASP A 81 -13.24 3.23 1.35
N ASN A 82 -14.22 3.51 0.50
CA ASN A 82 -14.66 4.87 0.19
C ASN A 82 -13.48 5.74 -0.28
N CYS A 83 -12.72 5.24 -1.25
CA CYS A 83 -11.53 5.89 -1.79
C CYS A 83 -11.89 6.78 -2.97
N GLY A 84 -11.57 8.07 -2.88
CA GLY A 84 -11.79 9.02 -3.97
C GLY A 84 -11.04 8.65 -5.26
N ALA A 85 -9.90 7.96 -5.16
CA ALA A 85 -9.15 7.52 -6.34
C ALA A 85 -9.85 6.40 -7.14
N TYR A 86 -10.75 5.64 -6.50
CA TYR A 86 -11.60 4.66 -7.16
C TYR A 86 -12.90 5.28 -7.66
N SER A 87 -13.49 6.21 -6.89
CA SER A 87 -14.75 6.88 -7.27
C SER A 87 -15.89 5.88 -7.59
N ILE A 88 -15.93 4.75 -6.88
CA ILE A 88 -16.95 3.71 -7.02
C ILE A 88 -17.92 3.82 -5.84
N ALA A 89 -19.20 4.06 -6.12
CA ALA A 89 -20.22 4.26 -5.07
C ALA A 89 -20.67 2.96 -4.39
N ASP A 90 -20.67 1.83 -5.12
CA ASP A 90 -21.03 0.52 -4.58
C ASP A 90 -19.84 -0.07 -3.79
N PRO A 91 -19.93 -0.24 -2.46
CA PRO A 91 -18.83 -0.74 -1.64
C PRO A 91 -18.37 -2.15 -2.02
N LYS A 92 -19.29 -3.00 -2.51
CA LYS A 92 -18.94 -4.37 -2.93
C LYS A 92 -18.13 -4.32 -4.21
N LYS A 93 -18.60 -3.55 -5.20
CA LYS A 93 -17.88 -3.35 -6.47
C LYS A 93 -16.52 -2.67 -6.26
N GLU A 94 -16.45 -1.68 -5.37
CA GLU A 94 -15.18 -1.03 -5.00
C GLU A 94 -14.20 -2.07 -4.47
N HIS A 95 -14.65 -2.89 -3.51
CA HIS A 95 -13.81 -3.92 -2.90
C HIS A 95 -13.32 -4.98 -3.91
N GLU A 96 -14.21 -5.49 -4.76
CA GLU A 96 -13.84 -6.45 -5.82
C GLU A 96 -12.81 -5.85 -6.79
N THR A 97 -12.99 -4.57 -7.17
CA THR A 97 -12.05 -3.86 -8.05
C THR A 97 -10.69 -3.67 -7.37
N GLN A 98 -10.69 -3.28 -6.09
CA GLN A 98 -9.49 -3.13 -5.28
C GLN A 98 -8.70 -4.43 -5.17
N VAL A 99 -9.36 -5.55 -4.87
CA VAL A 99 -8.72 -6.87 -4.80
C VAL A 99 -8.09 -7.25 -6.15
N GLY A 100 -8.85 -7.13 -7.24
CA GLY A 100 -8.34 -7.44 -8.57
C GLY A 100 -7.17 -6.55 -9.02
N ASP A 101 -7.12 -5.29 -8.57
CA ASP A 101 -5.97 -4.42 -8.83
C ASP A 101 -4.76 -4.81 -7.96
N LEU A 102 -4.96 -5.15 -6.69
CA LEU A 102 -3.90 -5.62 -5.80
C LEU A 102 -3.23 -6.90 -6.32
N GLU A 103 -3.99 -7.83 -6.91
CA GLU A 103 -3.46 -9.03 -7.58
C GLU A 103 -2.57 -8.69 -8.79
N LYS A 104 -3.02 -7.76 -9.64
CA LYS A 104 -2.24 -7.30 -10.81
C LYS A 104 -0.96 -6.58 -10.38
N ILE A 105 -1.05 -5.72 -9.37
CA ILE A 105 0.11 -4.99 -8.84
C ILE A 105 1.10 -5.97 -8.20
N THR A 106 0.61 -6.96 -7.46
CA THR A 106 1.43 -8.03 -6.89
C THR A 106 2.21 -8.76 -7.98
N SER A 107 1.53 -9.13 -9.07
CA SER A 107 2.16 -9.78 -10.23
C SER A 107 3.21 -8.89 -10.90
N LEU A 108 2.91 -7.60 -11.07
CA LEU A 108 3.84 -6.61 -11.63
C LEU A 108 5.10 -6.46 -10.76
N ILE A 109 4.94 -6.31 -9.45
CA ILE A 109 6.05 -6.14 -8.51
C ILE A 109 6.89 -7.41 -8.44
N ASN A 110 6.27 -8.59 -8.35
CA ASN A 110 6.99 -9.87 -8.35
C ASN A 110 7.80 -10.07 -9.64
N SER A 111 7.26 -9.66 -10.79
CA SER A 111 8.00 -9.73 -12.06
C SER A 111 9.18 -8.75 -12.10
N ARG A 112 9.07 -7.58 -11.47
CA ARG A 112 10.10 -6.52 -11.53
C ARG A 112 11.15 -6.66 -10.43
N PHE A 113 10.74 -7.18 -9.27
CA PHE A 113 11.52 -7.30 -8.04
C PHE A 113 11.31 -8.69 -7.41
N PRO A 114 11.82 -9.76 -8.02
CA PRO A 114 11.51 -11.15 -7.64
C PRO A 114 11.96 -11.55 -6.22
N VAL A 115 12.80 -10.74 -5.58
CA VAL A 115 13.27 -10.96 -4.20
C VAL A 115 12.35 -10.36 -3.14
N LEU A 116 11.42 -9.49 -3.54
CA LEU A 116 10.50 -8.81 -2.62
C LEU A 116 9.22 -9.62 -2.47
N LYS A 117 8.73 -9.76 -1.23
CA LYS A 117 7.40 -10.31 -0.96
C LYS A 117 6.39 -9.17 -0.98
N VAL A 118 5.26 -9.36 -1.66
CA VAL A 118 4.17 -8.37 -1.63
C VAL A 118 3.11 -8.82 -0.63
N LYS A 119 2.67 -7.88 0.21
CA LYS A 119 1.51 -8.07 1.10
C LYS A 119 0.49 -6.98 0.84
N THR A 120 -0.78 -7.34 0.81
CA THR A 120 -1.85 -6.45 0.38
C THR A 120 -2.96 -6.41 1.42
N TYR A 121 -3.38 -5.21 1.79
CA TYR A 121 -4.41 -4.98 2.80
C TYR A 121 -5.42 -3.94 2.34
N ILE A 122 -6.63 -4.01 2.88
CA ILE A 122 -7.66 -3.00 2.74
C ILE A 122 -8.07 -2.50 4.12
N ILE A 123 -8.06 -1.19 4.30
CA ILE A 123 -8.64 -0.54 5.47
C ILE A 123 -10.15 -0.41 5.27
N LYS A 124 -10.94 -0.92 6.23
CA LYS A 124 -12.39 -0.67 6.30
C LYS A 124 -12.71 0.36 7.37
N GLY A 125 -13.86 1.01 7.28
CA GLY A 125 -14.36 1.96 8.28
C GLY A 125 -13.84 3.38 8.11
N THR A 126 -13.37 3.76 6.90
CA THR A 126 -12.86 5.11 6.64
C THR A 126 -13.94 6.18 6.88
N THR A 127 -15.21 5.86 6.63
CA THR A 127 -16.33 6.77 6.89
C THR A 127 -16.71 6.86 8.37
N SER A 128 -16.62 5.77 9.13
CA SER A 128 -16.97 5.74 10.55
C SER A 128 -15.83 6.19 11.47
N GLY A 129 -14.60 6.22 10.97
CA GLY A 129 -13.38 6.44 11.75
C GLY A 129 -12.95 5.21 12.57
N GLN A 130 -13.78 4.16 12.61
CA GLN A 130 -13.44 2.89 13.25
C GLN A 130 -12.72 2.02 12.24
N LEU A 131 -11.44 2.30 12.04
CA LEU A 131 -10.67 1.60 11.02
C LEU A 131 -10.59 0.08 11.35
N ASN A 132 -10.46 -0.77 10.35
CA ASN A 132 -10.06 -2.18 10.46
C ASN A 132 -9.10 -2.49 9.33
N LEU A 133 -8.07 -3.32 9.55
CA LEU A 133 -7.12 -3.68 8.50
C LEU A 133 -7.33 -5.15 8.13
N GLU A 134 -7.71 -5.40 6.88
CA GLU A 134 -8.05 -6.72 6.37
C GLU A 134 -7.02 -7.15 5.33
N GLU A 135 -6.47 -8.35 5.49
CA GLU A 135 -5.55 -8.96 4.53
C GLU A 135 -6.33 -9.47 3.32
N THR A 136 -5.81 -9.25 2.11
CA THR A 136 -6.52 -9.56 0.86
C THR A 136 -6.07 -10.85 0.18
N ASN A 137 -5.01 -11.48 0.68
CA ASN A 137 -4.42 -12.77 0.26
C ASN A 137 -4.40 -13.07 -1.24
#